data_AF-A0A7S4UMM5-F1
#
_entry.id   AF-A0A7S4UMM5-F1
#
_cell.length_a   1.000
_cell.length_b   1.000
_cell.length_c   1.000
_cell.angle_alpha   90.00
_cell.angle_beta   90.00
_cell.angle_gamma   90.00
#
_symmetry.space_group_name_H-M   'P 1'
#
loop_
_entity.id
_entity.type
_entity.pdbx_description
1 polymer ?
#
loop_
_entity_poly.entity_id
_entity_poly.type
_entity_poly.pdbx_seq_one_letter_code
_entity_poly.pdbx_strand_id
1 'polypeptide(L)'
;MTQLRPQTSTPHKINQDDFSPGRGNALQAAVASIFGLDLKKVPNFIEMPEGYEAAIQKFCQEGGSDCIKIALQTSDNDSSALERYNGNLCILRGKSPRGDFGHVVVAKRVGDGFEMMHDPHPDGTFLDEGEKFGWCMFFA
;
A
#
# COMPACT_ATOMS: atom_id res chain seq x y z
N MET A 1 -10.06 -8.69 -19.68
CA MET A 1 -9.28 -8.04 -18.61
C MET A 1 -8.99 -9.09 -17.54
N THR A 2 -7.80 -9.11 -16.95
CA THR A 2 -7.47 -10.04 -15.86
C THR A 2 -8.21 -9.59 -14.61
N GLN A 3 -8.96 -10.49 -13.98
CA GLN A 3 -9.65 -10.19 -12.73
C GLN A 3 -8.62 -9.99 -11.61
N LEU A 4 -8.64 -8.85 -10.95
CA LEU A 4 -7.83 -8.57 -9.77
C LEU A 4 -8.42 -9.28 -8.57
N ARG A 5 -7.58 -10.02 -7.84
CA ARG A 5 -7.95 -10.64 -6.57
C ARG A 5 -6.82 -10.38 -5.58
N PRO A 6 -7.06 -9.63 -4.49
CA PRO A 6 -6.03 -9.36 -3.51
C PRO A 6 -5.64 -10.66 -2.78
N GLN A 7 -4.36 -10.80 -2.47
CA GLN A 7 -3.88 -11.86 -1.59
C GLN A 7 -4.44 -11.65 -0.18
N THR A 8 -4.84 -12.73 0.49
CA THR A 8 -5.59 -12.64 1.76
C THR A 8 -4.72 -12.79 3.01
N SER A 9 -3.46 -13.20 2.89
CA SER A 9 -2.62 -13.44 4.08
C SER A 9 -1.12 -13.27 3.88
N THR A 10 -0.58 -13.51 2.68
CA THR A 10 0.85 -13.34 2.39
C THR A 10 1.01 -12.65 1.04
N PRO A 11 1.70 -11.49 0.97
CA PRO A 11 1.92 -10.81 -0.30
C PRO A 11 3.01 -11.52 -1.12
N HIS A 12 2.98 -11.33 -2.44
CA HIS A 12 4.17 -11.54 -3.24
C HIS A 12 5.20 -10.46 -2.92
N LYS A 13 6.49 -10.77 -2.97
CA LYS A 13 7.56 -9.80 -2.69
C LYS A 13 8.05 -9.18 -3.99
N ILE A 14 7.37 -8.12 -4.43
CA ILE A 14 7.77 -7.34 -5.61
C ILE A 14 8.52 -6.10 -5.13
N ASN A 15 9.77 -5.96 -5.54
CA ASN A 15 10.58 -4.79 -5.22
C ASN A 15 10.34 -3.67 -6.23
N GLN A 16 10.47 -2.44 -5.76
CA GLN A 16 10.58 -1.27 -6.61
C GLN A 16 11.92 -1.31 -7.37
N ASP A 17 11.93 -0.78 -8.58
CA ASP A 17 13.13 -0.66 -9.42
C ASP A 17 13.42 0.80 -9.85
N ASP A 18 12.52 1.73 -9.56
CA ASP A 18 12.71 3.17 -9.72
C ASP A 18 12.72 3.88 -8.36
N PHE A 19 13.82 4.59 -8.08
CA PHE A 19 14.08 5.33 -6.85
C PHE A 19 14.09 6.84 -7.06
N SER A 20 13.65 7.31 -8.22
CA SER A 20 13.66 8.73 -8.58
C SER A 20 12.88 9.57 -7.55
N PRO A 21 13.46 10.66 -7.00
CA PRO A 21 12.78 11.49 -6.01
C PRO A 21 11.42 11.99 -6.51
N GLY A 22 10.36 11.71 -5.75
CA GLY A 22 8.99 12.10 -6.09
C GLY A 22 8.34 11.37 -7.27
N ARG A 23 9.03 10.40 -7.89
CA ARG A 23 8.53 9.63 -9.05
C ARG A 23 8.80 8.11 -8.97
N GLY A 24 9.54 7.67 -7.96
CA GLY A 24 9.84 6.26 -7.74
C GLY A 24 8.58 5.42 -7.56
N ASN A 25 8.73 4.11 -7.76
CA ASN A 25 7.59 3.22 -7.99
C ASN A 25 7.29 2.27 -6.81
N ALA A 26 7.62 2.67 -5.58
CA ALA A 26 7.27 1.94 -4.36
C ALA A 26 5.78 1.57 -4.30
N LEU A 27 4.89 2.50 -4.67
CA LEU A 27 3.45 2.30 -4.65
C LEU A 27 2.97 1.30 -5.70
N GLN A 28 3.55 1.34 -6.91
CA GLN A 28 3.32 0.36 -7.97
C GLN A 28 3.71 -1.06 -7.48
N ALA A 29 4.89 -1.18 -6.88
CA ALA A 29 5.40 -2.44 -6.36
C ALA A 29 4.58 -2.98 -5.18
N ALA A 30 4.07 -2.11 -4.29
CA ALA A 30 3.17 -2.50 -3.21
C ALA A 30 1.82 -3.04 -3.74
N VAL A 31 1.21 -2.37 -4.71
CA VAL A 31 -0.02 -2.86 -5.38
C VAL A 31 0.25 -4.19 -6.11
N ALA A 32 1.36 -4.30 -6.85
CA ALA A 32 1.76 -5.53 -7.51
C ALA A 32 1.92 -6.69 -6.51
N SER A 33 2.52 -6.41 -5.35
CA SER A 33 2.70 -7.36 -4.25
C SER A 33 1.37 -7.86 -3.67
N ILE A 34 0.38 -6.97 -3.50
CA ILE A 34 -0.96 -7.33 -2.99
C ILE A 34 -1.75 -8.17 -4.00
N PHE A 35 -1.66 -7.87 -5.29
CA PHE A 35 -2.41 -8.60 -6.31
C PHE A 35 -1.65 -9.79 -6.92
N GLY A 36 -0.39 -10.01 -6.52
CA GLY A 36 0.45 -11.06 -7.05
C GLY A 36 0.79 -10.87 -8.54
N LEU A 37 0.94 -9.63 -8.99
CA LEU A 37 1.21 -9.27 -10.38
C LEU A 37 2.69 -8.97 -10.61
N ASP A 38 3.13 -9.09 -11.87
CA ASP A 38 4.40 -8.51 -12.30
C ASP A 38 4.33 -6.98 -12.20
N LEU A 39 5.44 -6.34 -11.82
CA LEU A 39 5.54 -4.88 -11.69
C LEU A 39 5.05 -4.14 -12.96
N LYS A 40 5.42 -4.66 -14.14
CA LYS A 40 5.05 -4.10 -15.46
C LYS A 40 3.56 -4.15 -15.78
N LYS A 41 2.75 -4.90 -15.01
CA LYS A 41 1.29 -4.99 -15.18
C LYS A 41 0.53 -3.96 -14.36
N VAL A 42 1.22 -3.25 -13.48
CA VAL A 42 0.66 -2.23 -12.60
C VAL A 42 1.18 -0.86 -13.05
N PRO A 43 0.35 0.21 -13.13
CA PRO A 43 0.82 1.55 -13.46
C PRO A 43 1.72 2.15 -12.38
N ASN A 44 2.67 3.01 -12.76
CA ASN A 44 3.33 3.89 -11.78
C ASN A 44 2.36 5.01 -11.39
N PHE A 45 1.55 4.76 -10.35
CA PHE A 45 0.46 5.65 -9.93
C PHE A 45 0.88 7.07 -9.57
N ILE A 46 2.13 7.27 -9.16
CA ILE A 46 2.67 8.60 -8.82
C ILE A 46 2.79 9.50 -10.06
N GLU A 47 2.95 8.91 -11.24
CA GLU A 47 3.07 9.63 -12.51
C GLU A 47 1.72 9.91 -13.18
N MET A 48 0.63 9.38 -12.62
CA MET A 48 -0.70 9.51 -13.21
C MET A 48 -1.25 10.92 -12.96
N PRO A 49 -1.71 11.64 -14.01
CA PRO A 49 -2.13 13.04 -13.91
C PRO A 49 -3.37 13.25 -13.02
N GLU A 50 -4.21 12.23 -12.86
CA GLU A 50 -5.36 12.23 -11.96
C GLU A 50 -5.00 12.10 -10.47
N GLY A 51 -3.72 11.85 -10.16
CA GLY A 51 -3.23 11.56 -8.82
C GLY A 51 -3.33 10.07 -8.46
N TYR A 52 -2.43 9.61 -7.59
CA TYR A 52 -2.26 8.18 -7.33
C TYR A 52 -3.53 7.50 -6.78
N GLU A 53 -4.32 8.19 -5.98
CA GLU A 53 -5.49 7.59 -5.33
C GLU A 53 -6.59 7.28 -6.34
N ALA A 54 -6.94 8.25 -7.19
CA ALA A 54 -7.89 8.05 -8.27
C ALA A 54 -7.40 7.01 -9.28
N ALA A 55 -6.08 7.00 -9.56
CA ALA A 55 -5.48 6.03 -10.46
C ALA A 55 -5.55 4.59 -9.91
N ILE A 56 -5.30 4.38 -8.60
CA ILE A 56 -5.44 3.05 -7.98
C ILE A 56 -6.90 2.60 -7.96
N GLN A 57 -7.83 3.49 -7.62
CA GLN A 57 -9.27 3.18 -7.65
C GLN A 57 -9.71 2.72 -9.04
N LYS A 58 -9.33 3.48 -10.08
CA LYS A 58 -9.61 3.12 -11.46
C LYS A 58 -9.00 1.76 -11.84
N PHE A 59 -7.74 1.53 -11.48
CA PHE A 59 -7.06 0.25 -11.73
C PHE A 59 -7.79 -0.93 -11.07
N CYS A 60 -8.23 -0.78 -9.82
CA CYS A 60 -9.02 -1.79 -9.12
C CYS A 60 -10.35 -2.04 -9.84
N GLN A 61 -11.09 -0.97 -10.16
CA GLN A 61 -12.41 -1.04 -10.80
C GLN A 61 -12.35 -1.72 -12.18
N GLU A 62 -11.38 -1.36 -13.01
CA GLU A 62 -11.15 -2.01 -14.31
C GLU A 62 -10.79 -3.49 -14.17
N GLY A 63 -10.20 -3.88 -13.04
CA GLY A 63 -9.90 -5.26 -12.66
C GLY A 63 -11.03 -6.00 -11.93
N GLY A 64 -12.17 -5.35 -11.68
CA GLY A 64 -13.30 -5.94 -10.95
C GLY A 64 -13.06 -6.11 -9.45
N SER A 65 -12.27 -5.23 -8.84
CA SER A 65 -12.00 -5.13 -7.40
C SER A 65 -12.23 -3.69 -6.95
N ASP A 66 -12.36 -3.47 -5.65
CA ASP A 66 -12.48 -2.14 -5.03
C ASP A 66 -11.30 -1.87 -4.09
N CYS A 67 -11.08 -0.59 -3.78
CA CYS A 67 -10.13 -0.21 -2.74
C CYS A 67 -10.62 0.99 -1.94
N ILE A 68 -10.16 1.07 -0.70
CA ILE A 68 -10.52 2.15 0.22
C ILE A 68 -9.28 2.63 0.98
N LYS A 69 -9.05 3.94 0.93
CA LYS A 69 -8.02 4.62 1.70
C LYS A 69 -8.61 5.14 3.00
N ILE A 70 -7.89 4.92 4.09
CA ILE A 70 -8.28 5.33 5.44
C ILE A 70 -7.12 6.14 6.02
N ALA A 71 -7.37 7.41 6.33
CA ALA A 71 -6.41 8.24 7.07
C ALA A 71 -6.24 7.65 8.49
N LEU A 72 -5.04 7.67 9.07
CA LEU A 72 -4.77 7.09 10.40
C LEU A 72 -4.55 8.16 11.49
N GLN A 73 -4.32 9.42 11.12
CA GLN A 73 -3.98 10.50 12.05
C GLN A 73 -5.15 11.36 12.51
N THR A 74 -6.39 11.05 12.09
CA THR A 74 -7.57 11.78 12.56
C THR A 74 -8.01 11.25 13.91
N SER A 75 -8.23 12.16 14.87
CA SER A 75 -8.73 11.86 16.23
C SER A 75 -10.05 11.09 16.27
N ASP A 76 -10.72 11.00 15.12
CA ASP A 76 -12.04 10.40 14.93
C ASP A 76 -11.99 9.09 14.15
N ASN A 77 -10.82 8.45 14.01
CA ASN A 77 -10.78 7.09 13.52
C ASN A 77 -11.35 6.16 14.58
N ASP A 78 -12.65 5.96 14.48
CA ASP A 78 -13.36 4.90 15.15
C ASP A 78 -12.63 3.59 14.83
N SER A 79 -11.88 3.05 15.79
CA SER A 79 -11.12 1.81 15.64
C SER A 79 -12.01 0.69 15.07
N SER A 80 -13.34 0.75 15.31
CA SER A 80 -14.33 -0.16 14.74
C SER A 80 -14.34 -0.18 13.20
N ALA A 81 -14.01 0.93 12.52
CA ALA A 81 -13.97 1.02 11.07
C ALA A 81 -12.84 0.19 10.47
N LEU A 82 -11.76 -0.02 11.24
CA LEU A 82 -10.61 -0.84 10.87
C LEU A 82 -10.75 -2.31 11.28
N GLU A 83 -11.59 -2.61 12.27
CA GLU A 83 -11.81 -3.99 12.76
C GLU A 83 -12.27 -4.95 11.66
N ARG A 84 -13.15 -4.49 10.75
CA ARG A 84 -13.61 -5.31 9.60
C ARG A 84 -12.49 -5.73 8.64
N TYR A 85 -11.32 -5.10 8.72
CA TYR A 85 -10.15 -5.43 7.91
C TYR A 85 -9.10 -6.21 8.67
N ASN A 86 -9.35 -6.59 9.93
CA ASN A 86 -8.41 -7.41 10.70
C ASN A 86 -8.10 -8.71 9.96
N GLY A 87 -6.81 -8.99 9.76
CA GLY A 87 -6.32 -10.11 8.95
C GLY A 87 -6.08 -9.79 7.47
N ASN A 88 -6.59 -8.67 6.94
CA ASN A 88 -6.41 -8.31 5.54
C ASN A 88 -5.07 -7.62 5.30
N LEU A 89 -4.53 -7.82 4.09
CA LEU A 89 -3.41 -7.04 3.59
C LEU A 89 -3.85 -5.63 3.19
N CYS A 90 -2.96 -4.67 3.41
CA CYS A 90 -3.11 -3.29 3.01
C CYS A 90 -1.78 -2.69 2.55
N ILE A 91 -1.87 -1.57 1.85
CA ILE A 91 -0.75 -0.65 1.76
C ILE A 91 -0.77 0.22 3.00
N LEU A 92 0.36 0.31 3.69
CA LEU A 92 0.55 1.19 4.85
C LEU A 92 1.56 2.27 4.48
N ARG A 93 1.19 3.54 4.72
CA ARG A 93 2.07 4.69 4.51
C ARG A 93 2.55 5.24 5.84
N GLY A 94 3.86 5.45 5.95
CA GLY A 94 4.49 6.07 7.11
C GLY A 94 5.72 6.88 6.76
N LYS A 95 6.47 7.27 7.79
CA LYS A 95 7.79 7.88 7.65
C LYS A 95 8.80 6.84 7.17
N SER A 96 9.67 7.23 6.24
CA SER A 96 10.81 6.39 5.86
C SER A 96 11.97 6.54 6.86
N PRO A 97 12.61 5.45 7.32
CA PRO A 97 13.83 5.55 8.11
C PRO A 97 15.05 6.00 7.27
N ARG A 98 14.90 6.06 5.94
CA ARG A 98 15.97 6.38 4.98
C ARG A 98 16.11 7.88 4.69
N GLY A 99 15.25 8.72 5.28
CA GLY A 99 15.32 10.17 5.12
C GLY A 99 14.02 10.89 5.44
N ASP A 100 13.98 12.19 5.14
CA ASP A 100 12.86 13.06 5.51
C ASP A 100 11.67 13.00 4.54
N PHE A 101 11.21 11.79 4.20
CA PHE A 101 10.12 11.58 3.23
C PHE A 101 9.20 10.41 3.61
N GLY A 102 8.03 10.34 2.96
CA GLY A 102 7.07 9.27 3.17
C GLY A 102 7.42 8.02 2.36
N HIS A 103 7.07 6.86 2.88
CA HIS A 103 7.23 5.56 2.21
C HIS A 103 5.98 4.70 2.37
N VAL A 104 5.82 3.70 1.50
CA VAL A 104 4.73 2.74 1.55
C VAL A 104 5.26 1.32 1.62
N VAL A 105 4.63 0.50 2.45
CA VAL A 105 4.92 -0.93 2.60
C VAL A 105 3.62 -1.72 2.48
N VAL A 106 3.73 -3.02 2.25
CA VAL A 106 2.59 -3.93 2.43
C VAL A 106 2.57 -4.38 3.89
N ALA A 107 1.43 -4.22 4.53
CA ALA A 107 1.20 -4.64 5.90
C ALA A 107 -0.06 -5.49 6.01
N LYS A 108 -0.22 -6.17 7.14
CA LYS A 108 -1.43 -6.86 7.54
C LYS A 108 -2.02 -6.16 8.75
N ARG A 109 -3.33 -5.92 8.75
CA ARG A 109 -4.02 -5.39 9.93
C ARG A 109 -4.07 -6.48 11.01
N VAL A 110 -3.61 -6.17 12.23
CA VAL A 110 -3.61 -7.11 13.36
C VAL A 110 -3.98 -6.39 14.66
N GLY A 111 -5.08 -6.77 15.32
CA GLY A 111 -5.46 -6.23 16.62
C GLY A 111 -5.77 -4.74 16.52
N ASP A 112 -4.97 -3.86 17.13
CA ASP A 112 -5.03 -2.38 16.97
C ASP A 112 -3.86 -1.80 16.13
N GLY A 113 -2.96 -2.65 15.64
CA GLY A 113 -1.79 -2.27 14.85
C GLY A 113 -1.71 -2.89 13.46
N PHE A 114 -0.49 -2.89 12.93
CA PHE A 114 -0.15 -3.43 11.63
C PHE A 114 1.12 -4.28 11.75
N GLU A 115 1.11 -5.46 11.13
CA GLU A 115 2.29 -6.30 10.92
C GLU A 115 2.86 -5.98 9.55
N MET A 116 4.09 -5.46 9.46
CA MET A 116 4.71 -5.11 8.18
C MET A 116 5.23 -6.38 7.48
N MET A 117 4.68 -6.69 6.30
CA MET A 117 4.85 -7.99 5.63
C MET A 117 5.86 -7.95 4.49
N HIS A 118 5.91 -6.84 3.76
CA HIS A 118 6.83 -6.64 2.64
C HIS A 118 7.13 -5.16 2.44
N ASP A 119 8.42 -4.83 2.32
CA ASP A 119 8.88 -3.51 1.92
C ASP A 119 9.25 -3.56 0.42
N PRO A 120 8.58 -2.77 -0.43
CA PRO A 120 8.99 -2.60 -1.83
C PRO A 120 10.44 -2.11 -1.99
N HIS A 121 10.96 -1.37 -1.02
CA HIS A 121 12.35 -0.94 -1.03
C HIS A 121 13.27 -2.15 -0.74
N PRO A 122 14.29 -2.45 -1.60
CA PRO A 122 15.09 -3.66 -1.47
C PRO A 122 15.92 -3.78 -0.18
N ASP A 123 16.12 -2.69 0.56
CA ASP A 123 16.83 -2.73 1.84
C ASP A 123 16.02 -3.38 2.96
N GLY A 124 14.68 -3.48 2.80
CA GLY A 124 13.81 -4.13 3.76
C GLY A 124 13.69 -3.42 5.12
N THR A 125 14.04 -2.14 5.23
CA THR A 125 14.03 -1.44 6.54
C THR A 125 12.65 -0.91 6.94
N PHE A 126 11.64 -1.09 6.11
CA PHE A 126 10.23 -0.77 6.35
C PHE A 126 9.95 0.71 6.62
N LEU A 127 9.11 1.01 7.62
CA LEU A 127 8.71 2.34 8.07
C LEU A 127 9.34 2.61 9.43
N ASP A 128 9.56 3.88 9.73
CA ASP A 128 9.99 4.30 11.06
C ASP A 128 8.83 4.15 12.05
N GLU A 129 8.93 3.15 12.95
CA GLU A 129 7.95 2.85 13.99
C GLU A 129 7.94 3.87 15.14
N GLY A 130 8.94 4.75 15.22
CA GLY A 130 8.95 5.88 16.14
C GLY A 130 7.97 7.00 15.75
N GLU A 131 7.44 6.96 14.54
CA GLU A 131 6.54 7.96 13.97
C GLU A 131 5.15 7.40 13.70
N LYS A 132 4.12 8.26 13.78
CA LYS A 132 2.74 7.83 13.48
C LYS A 132 2.58 7.54 11.99
N PHE A 133 1.93 6.42 11.67
CA PHE A 133 1.50 6.13 10.31
C PHE A 133 0.51 7.16 9.78
N GLY A 134 0.55 7.42 8.47
CA GLY A 134 -0.26 8.47 7.83
C GLY A 134 -1.62 7.96 7.35
N TRP A 135 -1.62 6.90 6.54
CA TRP A 135 -2.82 6.29 5.99
C TRP A 135 -2.57 4.81 5.67
N CYS A 136 -3.65 4.04 5.52
CA CYS A 136 -3.61 2.70 4.94
C CYS A 136 -4.64 2.58 3.80
N MET A 137 -4.45 1.61 2.91
CA MET A 137 -5.38 1.31 1.81
C MET A 137 -5.64 -0.20 1.74
N PHE A 138 -6.91 -0.58 1.89
CA PHE A 138 -7.37 -1.97 1.76
C PHE A 138 -7.99 -2.22 0.39
N PHE A 139 -8.00 -3.48 -0.03
CA PHE A 139 -8.50 -3.96 -1.32
C PHE A 139 -9.53 -5.08 -1.08
N ALA A 140 -10.61 -5.09 -1.87
CA ALA A 140 -11.74 -6.02 -1.73
C ALA A 140 -12.23 -6.54 -3.10
#